data_AF-A0A775UN26-F1
#
_entry.id   AF-A0A775UN26-F1
#
_cell.length_a   1.000
_cell.length_b   1.000
_cell.length_c   1.000
_cell.angle_alpha   90.00
_cell.angle_beta   90.00
_cell.angle_gamma   90.00
#
_symmetry.space_group_name_H-M   'P 1'
#
loop_
_entity.id
_entity.type
_entity.pdbx_description
1 polymer ?
#
loop_
_entity_poly.entity_id
_entity_poly.type
_entity_poly.pdbx_seq_one_letter_code
_entity_poly.pdbx_strand_id
1 'polypeptide(L)'
;MSVWASTNYAPLIEDIEQRLDKTAELYQQQHADEARRTVQMAYFEVFENLEGPIRINISARKSYEMESAFGEIRRMIGEKKPLADVQARIDWLKAALREVEPVLDGGHRLV
;
A
#
# COMPACT_ATOMS: atom_id res chain seq x y z
N MET A 1 -19.13 -17.49 23.65
CA MET A 1 -18.36 -16.22 23.65
C MET A 1 -17.50 -16.24 22.41
N SER A 2 -17.82 -15.43 21.39
CA SER A 2 -17.00 -15.35 20.18
C SER A 2 -16.00 -14.21 20.38
N VAL A 3 -14.75 -14.55 20.70
CA VAL A 3 -13.64 -13.61 20.62
C VAL A 3 -13.39 -13.41 19.13
N TRP A 4 -14.00 -12.40 18.55
CA TRP A 4 -13.51 -11.86 17.29
C TRP A 4 -12.18 -11.20 17.65
N ALA A 5 -11.06 -11.88 17.38
CA ALA A 5 -9.78 -11.23 17.39
C ALA A 5 -9.88 -10.12 16.35
N SER A 6 -9.82 -8.86 16.78
CA SER A 6 -9.60 -7.75 15.85
C SER A 6 -8.29 -8.07 15.15
N THR A 7 -8.34 -8.41 13.88
CA THR A 7 -7.12 -8.57 13.10
C THR A 7 -6.44 -7.21 13.09
N ASN A 8 -5.25 -7.11 13.70
CA ASN A 8 -4.48 -5.88 13.73
C ASN A 8 -3.70 -5.77 12.41
N TYR A 9 -4.19 -4.93 11.50
CA TYR A 9 -3.57 -4.74 10.19
C TYR A 9 -2.47 -3.67 10.20
N ALA A 10 -2.32 -2.90 11.29
CA ALA A 10 -1.32 -1.83 11.39
C ALA A 10 0.12 -2.28 11.06
N PRO A 11 0.63 -3.44 11.52
CA PRO A 11 1.99 -3.88 11.18
C PRO A 11 2.18 -4.15 9.68
N LEU A 12 1.15 -4.64 8.98
CA LEU A 12 1.22 -4.85 7.53
C LEU A 12 1.24 -3.52 6.78
N ILE A 13 0.45 -2.55 7.24
CA ILE A 13 0.41 -1.20 6.68
C ILE A 13 1.76 -0.50 6.88
N GLU A 14 2.35 -0.59 8.08
CA GLU A 14 3.67 -0.04 8.37
C GLU A 14 4.77 -0.66 7.49
N ASP A 15 4.76 -1.97 7.27
CA ASP A 15 5.73 -2.64 6.39
C ASP A 15 5.59 -2.15 4.93
N ILE A 16 4.35 -2.00 4.44
CA ILE A 16 4.10 -1.44 3.09
C ILE A 16 4.65 -0.01 3.01
N GLU A 17 4.36 0.85 3.99
CA GLU A 17 4.86 2.23 4.00
C GLU A 17 6.39 2.31 3.98
N GLN A 18 7.07 1.48 4.79
CA GLN A 18 8.54 1.42 4.82
C GLN A 18 9.12 1.00 3.47
N ARG A 19 8.50 0.03 2.80
CA ARG A 19 8.93 -0.42 1.46
C ARG A 19 8.65 0.62 0.38
N LEU A 20 7.56 1.38 0.50
CA LEU A 20 7.27 2.50 -0.40
C LEU A 20 8.27 3.65 -0.21
N ASP A 21 8.63 3.98 1.03
CA ASP A 21 9.68 4.96 1.32
C ASP A 21 11.02 4.49 0.76
N LYS A 22 11.35 3.20 0.94
CA LYS A 22 12.56 2.62 0.35
C LYS A 22 12.55 2.65 -1.18
N THR A 23 11.39 2.48 -1.80
CA THR A 23 11.21 2.59 -3.25
C THR A 23 11.59 3.99 -3.74
N ALA A 24 11.07 5.03 -3.08
CA ALA A 24 11.40 6.41 -3.41
C ALA A 24 12.90 6.71 -3.23
N GLU A 25 13.49 6.25 -2.12
CA GLU A 25 14.91 6.42 -1.82
C GLU A 25 15.80 5.78 -2.90
N LEU A 26 15.52 4.53 -3.27
CA LEU A 26 16.24 3.82 -4.33
C LEU A 26 16.09 4.53 -5.67
N TYR A 27 14.89 5.03 -5.98
CA TYR A 27 14.67 5.76 -7.23
C TYR A 27 15.44 7.08 -7.27
N GLN A 28 15.47 7.82 -6.16
CA GLN A 28 16.27 9.03 -6.01
C GLN A 28 17.78 8.76 -6.19
N GLN A 29 18.26 7.61 -5.72
CA GLN A 29 19.64 7.15 -5.88
C GLN A 29 19.95 6.58 -7.28
N GLN A 30 19.00 6.69 -8.23
CA GLN A 30 19.10 6.16 -9.59
C GLN A 30 19.16 4.61 -9.67
N HIS A 31 18.78 3.90 -8.60
CA HIS A 31 18.68 2.45 -8.56
C HIS A 31 17.29 1.97 -9.01
N ALA A 32 16.94 2.27 -10.26
CA ALA A 32 15.57 2.08 -10.77
C ALA A 32 15.10 0.61 -10.76
N ASP A 33 15.96 -0.35 -11.06
CA ASP A 33 15.58 -1.77 -11.06
C ASP A 33 15.30 -2.29 -9.65
N GLU A 34 16.10 -1.87 -8.67
CA GLU A 34 15.87 -2.18 -7.25
C GLU A 34 14.58 -1.52 -6.76
N ALA A 35 14.35 -0.24 -7.09
CA ALA A 35 13.12 0.44 -6.74
C ALA A 35 11.88 -0.29 -7.30
N ARG A 36 11.92 -0.73 -8.55
CA ARG A 36 10.83 -1.52 -9.17
C ARG A 36 10.60 -2.85 -8.48
N ARG A 37 11.66 -3.52 -8.04
CA ARG A 37 11.56 -4.77 -7.28
C ARG A 37 10.97 -4.51 -5.90
N THR A 38 11.41 -3.47 -5.20
CA THR A 38 10.94 -3.14 -3.85
C THR A 38 9.43 -2.86 -3.83
N VAL A 39 8.92 -2.02 -4.74
CA VAL A 39 7.46 -1.77 -4.81
C VAL A 39 6.67 -3.01 -5.22
N GLN A 40 7.24 -3.86 -6.07
CA GLN A 40 6.62 -5.13 -6.45
C GLN A 40 6.53 -6.10 -5.26
N MET A 41 7.56 -6.15 -4.42
CA MET A 41 7.56 -6.98 -3.21
C MET A 41 6.63 -6.42 -2.13
N ALA A 42 6.49 -5.09 -2.02
CA ALA A 42 5.47 -4.48 -1.13
C ALA A 42 4.05 -4.95 -1.50
N TYR A 43 3.78 -5.12 -2.80
CA TYR A 43 2.52 -5.69 -3.27
C TYR A 43 2.39 -7.18 -2.90
N PHE A 44 3.24 -8.05 -3.47
CA PHE A 44 3.10 -9.51 -3.35
C PHE A 44 3.32 -10.04 -1.94
N GLU A 45 4.25 -9.49 -1.17
CA GLU A 45 4.57 -10.04 0.15
C GLU A 45 3.62 -9.54 1.24
N VAL A 46 3.03 -8.35 1.05
CA VAL A 46 2.33 -7.66 2.13
C VAL A 46 0.91 -7.25 1.72
N PHE A 47 0.75 -6.44 0.66
CA PHE A 47 -0.57 -5.89 0.30
C PHE A 47 -1.59 -6.94 -0.13
N GLU A 48 -1.19 -8.06 -0.75
CA GLU A 48 -2.13 -9.17 -1.08
C GLU A 48 -2.93 -9.64 0.16
N ASN A 49 -2.36 -9.55 1.36
CA ASN A 49 -3.05 -9.89 2.61
C ASN A 49 -4.14 -8.88 3.01
N LEU A 50 -4.11 -7.67 2.45
CA LEU A 50 -5.09 -6.60 2.69
C LEU A 50 -6.19 -6.55 1.63
N GLU A 51 -5.99 -7.13 0.45
CA GLU A 51 -6.98 -7.10 -0.64
C GLU A 51 -8.33 -7.67 -0.24
N GLY A 52 -8.35 -8.88 0.34
CA GLY A 52 -9.57 -9.54 0.81
C GLY A 52 -10.31 -8.69 1.86
N PRO A 53 -9.62 -8.30 2.96
CA PRO A 53 -10.19 -7.41 3.97
C PRO A 53 -10.73 -6.08 3.41
N ILE A 54 -10.01 -5.39 2.54
CA ILE A 54 -10.45 -4.13 1.91
C ILE A 54 -11.67 -4.38 1.03
N ARG A 55 -11.66 -5.45 0.23
CA ARG A 55 -12.75 -5.83 -0.66
C ARG A 55 -14.05 -6.09 0.10
N ILE A 56 -13.97 -6.77 1.23
CA ILE A 56 -15.11 -7.17 2.07
C ILE A 56 -15.64 -5.99 2.89
N ASN A 57 -14.74 -5.27 3.58
CA ASN A 57 -15.15 -4.25 4.56
C ASN A 57 -15.37 -2.86 3.94
N ILE A 58 -14.81 -2.59 2.75
CA ILE A 58 -14.89 -1.28 2.10
C ILE A 58 -15.52 -1.42 0.71
N SER A 59 -14.78 -1.95 -0.27
CA SER A 59 -15.30 -2.30 -1.59
C SER A 59 -14.25 -2.96 -2.46
N ALA A 60 -14.69 -3.77 -3.42
CA ALA A 60 -13.83 -4.27 -4.51
C ALA A 60 -13.17 -3.15 -5.31
N ARG A 61 -13.86 -2.01 -5.50
CA ARG A 61 -13.31 -0.84 -6.18
C ARG A 61 -12.12 -0.25 -5.44
N LYS A 62 -12.21 -0.05 -4.12
CA LYS A 62 -11.09 0.49 -3.31
C LYS A 62 -9.90 -0.48 -3.31
N SER A 63 -10.15 -1.79 -3.16
CA SER A 63 -9.09 -2.81 -3.24
C SER A 63 -8.34 -2.72 -4.56
N TYR A 64 -9.06 -2.67 -5.68
CA TYR A 64 -8.47 -2.56 -7.02
C TYR A 64 -7.71 -1.24 -7.24
N GLU A 65 -8.25 -0.12 -6.75
CA GLU A 65 -7.61 1.19 -6.87
C GLU A 65 -6.24 1.21 -6.15
N MET A 66 -6.18 0.62 -4.95
CA MET A 66 -4.94 0.52 -4.18
C MET A 66 -3.98 -0.52 -4.76
N GLU A 67 -4.47 -1.67 -5.24
CA GLU A 67 -3.67 -2.67 -5.97
C GLU A 67 -3.01 -2.04 -7.21
N SER A 68 -3.79 -1.32 -8.03
CA SER A 68 -3.30 -0.70 -9.27
C SER A 68 -2.16 0.29 -9.03
N ALA A 69 -2.14 0.92 -7.86
CA ALA A 69 -1.10 1.87 -7.46
C ALA A 69 0.32 1.29 -7.50
N PHE A 70 0.49 0.05 -7.03
CA PHE A 70 1.79 -0.59 -7.03
C PHE A 70 2.30 -0.80 -8.46
N GLY A 71 1.41 -1.25 -9.35
CA GLY A 71 1.70 -1.40 -10.77
C GLY A 71 2.02 -0.07 -11.47
N GLU A 72 1.29 0.98 -11.14
CA GLU A 72 1.51 2.34 -11.65
C GLU A 72 2.85 2.91 -11.20
N ILE A 73 3.19 2.84 -9.91
CA ILE A 73 4.49 3.29 -9.38
C ILE A 73 5.63 2.55 -10.09
N ARG A 74 5.52 1.21 -10.18
CA ARG A 74 6.52 0.37 -10.87
C ARG A 74 6.69 0.76 -12.34
N ARG A 75 5.59 1.08 -13.03
CA ARG A 75 5.61 1.55 -14.43
C ARG A 75 6.24 2.93 -14.54
N MET A 76 5.86 3.88 -13.68
CA MET A 76 6.41 5.24 -13.67
C MET A 76 7.94 5.24 -13.48
N ILE A 77 8.46 4.39 -12.60
CA ILE A 77 9.90 4.20 -12.41
C ILE A 77 10.55 3.65 -13.69
N GLY A 78 9.95 2.63 -14.32
CA GLY A 78 10.44 2.07 -15.58
C GLY A 78 10.45 3.06 -16.75
N GLU A 79 9.48 3.98 -16.76
CA GLU A 79 9.39 5.09 -17.72
C GLU A 79 10.27 6.29 -17.37
N LYS A 80 11.02 6.23 -16.26
CA LYS A 80 11.86 7.31 -15.75
C LYS A 80 11.11 8.64 -15.55
N LYS A 81 9.87 8.57 -15.04
CA LYS A 81 9.09 9.77 -14.71
C LYS A 81 9.81 10.63 -13.64
N PRO A 82 9.58 11.95 -13.60
CA PRO A 82 10.14 12.79 -12.54
C PRO A 82 9.96 12.20 -11.14
N LEU A 83 10.99 12.31 -10.29
CA LEU A 83 10.95 11.81 -8.90
C LEU A 83 9.73 12.35 -8.14
N ALA A 84 9.39 13.63 -8.35
CA ALA A 84 8.22 14.25 -7.74
C ALA A 84 6.89 13.56 -8.10
N ASP A 85 6.73 13.10 -9.35
CA ASP A 85 5.52 12.40 -9.79
C ASP A 85 5.43 11.02 -9.15
N VAL A 86 6.56 10.31 -9.08
CA VAL A 86 6.64 8.99 -8.41
C VAL A 86 6.35 9.12 -6.92
N GLN A 87 6.94 10.14 -6.26
CA GLN A 87 6.71 10.43 -4.85
C GLN A 87 5.24 10.75 -4.58
N ALA A 88 4.61 11.59 -5.40
CA ALA A 88 3.19 11.93 -5.24
C ALA A 88 2.29 10.68 -5.31
N ARG A 89 2.61 9.71 -6.19
CA ARG A 89 1.86 8.46 -6.29
C ARG A 89 2.07 7.54 -5.07
N ILE A 90 3.29 7.52 -4.54
CA ILE A 90 3.64 6.82 -3.28
C ILE A 90 2.89 7.44 -2.10
N ASP A 91 2.93 8.77 -1.96
CA ASP A 91 2.29 9.48 -0.86
C ASP A 91 0.77 9.27 -0.86
N TRP A 92 0.15 9.29 -2.04
CA TRP A 92 -1.26 8.94 -2.17
C TRP A 92 -1.54 7.52 -1.67
N LEU A 93 -0.68 6.54 -1.99
CA LEU A 93 -0.90 5.15 -1.59
C LEU A 93 -0.75 4.97 -0.08
N LYS A 94 0.25 5.63 0.52
CA LYS A 94 0.40 5.68 1.99
C LYS A 94 -0.83 6.30 2.65
N ALA A 95 -1.32 7.43 2.15
CA ALA A 95 -2.54 8.07 2.65
C ALA A 95 -3.75 7.14 2.53
N ALA A 96 -3.90 6.44 1.40
CA ALA A 96 -4.98 5.48 1.19
C ALA A 96 -4.91 4.30 2.17
N LEU A 97 -3.71 3.81 2.52
CA LEU A 97 -3.54 2.76 3.53
C LEU A 97 -4.00 3.24 4.92
N ARG A 98 -3.63 4.45 5.32
CA ARG A 98 -4.05 5.06 6.58
C ARG A 98 -5.55 5.40 6.63
N GLU A 99 -6.17 5.66 5.48
CA GLU A 99 -7.61 5.85 5.37
C GLU A 99 -8.39 4.56 5.64
N VAL A 100 -7.90 3.41 5.14
CA VAL A 100 -8.59 2.13 5.28
C VAL A 100 -8.32 1.43 6.62
N GLU A 101 -7.17 1.69 7.23
CA GLU A 101 -6.72 1.08 8.50
C GLU A 101 -7.81 1.04 9.58
N PRO A 102 -8.49 2.14 9.94
CA PRO A 102 -9.45 2.12 11.04
C PRO A 102 -10.64 1.22 10.76
N VAL A 103 -11.07 1.10 9.49
CA VAL A 103 -12.20 0.26 9.09
C VAL A 103 -11.81 -1.22 9.18
N LEU A 104 -10.60 -1.56 8.74
CA LEU A 104 -10.09 -2.94 8.75
C LEU A 104 -9.90 -3.47 10.17
N ASP A 105 -9.46 -2.63 11.11
CA ASP A 105 -9.29 -2.99 12.52
C ASP A 105 -10.63 -3.04 13.30
N GLY A 106 -11.77 -2.83 12.62
CA GLY A 106 -13.12 -2.94 13.18
C GLY A 106 -13.86 -1.62 13.41
N GLY A 107 -13.53 -0.58 12.64
CA GLY A 107 -13.95 0.80 12.90
C GLY A 107 -15.42 1.13 12.70
N HIS A 108 -16.24 0.82 13.71
CA HIS A 108 -17.06 1.76 14.49
C HIS A 108 -17.54 1.01 15.75
N ARG A 109 -17.07 1.41 16.95
CA ARG A 109 -17.86 1.16 18.16
C ARG A 109 -19.08 2.05 18.06
N LEU A 110 -20.24 1.45 17.85
CA LEU A 110 -21.51 2.10 18.14
C LEU A 110 -21.48 2.45 19.64
N VAL A 111 -21.32 3.75 19.94
CA VAL A 111 -21.71 4.32 21.24
C VAL A 111 -23.14 4.78 21.16
#